data_AF-A0AAJ5CGP2-F1
#
_entry.id   AF-A0AAJ5CGP2-F1
#
_cell.length_a   1.000
_cell.length_b   1.000
_cell.length_c   1.000
_cell.angle_alpha   90.00
_cell.angle_beta   90.00
_cell.angle_gamma   90.00
#
_symmetry.space_group_name_H-M   'P 1'
#
loop_
_entity.id
_entity.type
_entity.pdbx_description
1 polymer ?
#
loop_
_entity_poly.entity_id
_entity_poly.type
_entity_poly.pdbx_seq_one_letter_code
_entity_poly.pdbx_strand_id
1 'polypeptide(L)'
;MAAPFPQTADQEALMSDDTTETTPGPAPGPRYFTTEGEGVQVVYHLTDPAPYFELGYEEVDEAAYLASLPDPSASPLPTAPDGD
;
A
#
# COMPACT_ATOMS: atom_id res chain seq x y z
N MET A 1 31.54 57.18 14.81
CA MET A 1 30.23 56.62 15.19
C MET A 1 30.05 55.34 14.37
N ALA A 2 30.29 54.18 14.98
CA ALA A 2 30.17 52.89 14.32
C ALA A 2 28.74 52.36 14.52
N ALA A 3 28.10 51.93 13.43
CA ALA A 3 26.79 51.30 13.47
C ALA A 3 26.89 49.93 14.17
N PRO A 4 25.99 49.57 15.10
CA PRO A 4 25.86 48.19 15.53
C PRO A 4 25.20 47.39 14.40
N PHE A 5 25.90 46.37 13.92
CA PHE A 5 25.38 45.35 13.02
C PHE A 5 24.10 44.75 13.63
N PRO A 6 22.96 44.70 12.93
CA PRO A 6 21.85 43.89 13.37
C PRO A 6 22.27 42.42 13.28
N GLN A 7 22.42 41.85 14.47
CA GLN A 7 22.59 40.45 14.77
C GLN A 7 21.64 39.58 13.94
N THR A 8 22.23 38.58 13.28
CA THR A 8 21.65 37.29 12.92
C THR A 8 20.31 37.02 13.58
N ALA A 9 19.24 37.13 12.81
CA ALA A 9 17.95 36.49 13.08
C ALA A 9 17.46 35.76 11.82
N ASP A 10 18.40 35.26 11.02
CA ASP A 10 18.16 34.35 9.89
C ASP A 10 18.36 32.90 10.35
N GLN A 11 17.72 32.46 11.44
CA GLN A 11 17.88 31.06 11.91
C GLN A 11 16.64 30.46 12.59
N GLU A 12 15.43 30.98 12.39
CA GLU A 12 14.21 30.35 12.98
C GLU A 12 13.07 30.10 11.98
N ALA A 13 13.36 30.17 10.67
CA ALA A 13 12.37 29.87 9.61
C ALA A 13 12.71 28.61 8.79
N LEU A 14 13.65 27.78 9.24
CA LEU A 14 14.13 26.58 8.51
C LEU A 14 13.73 25.24 9.14
N MET A 15 12.91 25.23 10.19
CA MET A 15 12.33 24.00 10.75
C MET A 15 10.83 24.15 11.01
N SER A 16 10.07 24.65 10.03
CA SER A 16 8.72 24.13 9.83
C SER A 16 8.87 22.69 9.35
N ASP A 17 9.20 21.85 10.31
CA ASP A 17 9.06 20.41 10.30
C ASP A 17 7.56 20.10 10.12
N ASP A 18 7.11 20.28 8.89
CA ASP A 18 5.90 19.65 8.38
C ASP A 18 6.34 19.00 7.08
N THR A 19 7.28 18.05 7.25
CA THR A 19 7.43 16.94 6.30
C THR A 19 6.07 16.28 6.27
N THR A 20 5.24 16.73 5.34
CA THR A 20 3.97 16.17 4.86
C THR A 20 3.59 14.87 5.58
N GLU A 21 3.17 14.95 6.84
CA GLU A 21 2.61 13.79 7.53
C GLU A 21 1.14 13.72 7.08
N THR A 22 0.96 13.39 5.81
CA THR A 22 -0.30 12.86 5.29
C THR A 22 -0.52 11.53 6.00
N THR A 23 -1.09 11.61 7.19
CA THR A 23 -1.74 10.49 7.86
C THR A 23 -2.77 9.93 6.87
N PRO A 24 -2.63 8.66 6.47
CA PRO A 24 -3.23 7.59 7.24
C PRO A 24 -2.18 6.55 7.61
N GLY A 25 -1.91 6.39 8.91
CA GLY A 25 -1.26 5.18 9.39
C GLY A 25 -2.04 3.98 8.81
N PRO A 26 -1.43 3.18 7.92
CA PRO A 26 -2.15 2.07 7.31
C PRO A 26 -2.58 1.13 8.41
N ALA A 27 -3.82 0.67 8.34
CA ALA A 27 -4.27 -0.43 9.17
C ALA A 27 -3.19 -1.53 9.17
N PRO A 28 -2.88 -2.15 10.33
CA PRO A 28 -1.84 -3.20 10.44
C PRO A 28 -2.21 -4.50 9.71
N GLY A 29 -3.15 -4.43 8.76
CA GLY A 29 -3.63 -5.54 7.98
C GLY A 29 -2.75 -5.83 6.76
N PRO A 30 -2.90 -7.02 6.17
CA PRO A 30 -2.30 -7.33 4.88
C PRO A 30 -2.82 -6.39 3.80
N ARG A 31 -1.90 -5.86 3.00
CA ARG A 31 -2.21 -5.17 1.74
C ARG A 31 -1.93 -6.10 0.59
N TYR A 32 -2.86 -6.20 -0.36
CA TYR A 32 -2.76 -7.08 -1.51
C TYR A 32 -2.45 -6.22 -2.72
N PHE A 33 -1.43 -6.59 -3.49
CA PHE A 33 -1.01 -5.89 -4.69
C PHE A 33 -1.05 -6.85 -5.87
N THR A 34 -1.59 -6.41 -6.99
CA THR A 34 -1.65 -7.20 -8.23
C THR A 34 -1.03 -6.41 -9.37
N THR A 35 -0.46 -7.09 -10.36
CA THR A 35 -0.07 -6.45 -11.63
C THR A 35 -0.38 -7.39 -12.79
N GLU A 36 -0.52 -6.84 -14.00
CA GLU A 36 -0.87 -7.64 -15.17
C GLU A 36 0.22 -8.69 -15.47
N GLY A 37 -0.19 -9.96 -15.54
CA GLY A 37 0.71 -11.07 -15.84
C GLY A 37 1.49 -11.61 -14.63
N GLU A 38 1.34 -11.04 -13.44
CA GLU A 38 1.89 -11.56 -12.19
C GLU A 38 0.77 -12.00 -11.22
N GLY A 39 1.14 -12.78 -10.21
CA GLY A 39 0.22 -13.13 -9.11
C GLY A 39 0.05 -11.99 -8.10
N VAL A 40 -0.88 -12.19 -7.17
CA VAL A 40 -1.12 -11.24 -6.07
C VAL A 40 -0.02 -11.37 -5.01
N GLN A 41 0.59 -10.25 -4.65
CA GLN A 41 1.55 -10.14 -3.55
C GLN A 41 0.86 -9.60 -2.30
N VAL A 42 1.06 -10.29 -1.17
CA VAL A 42 0.50 -9.89 0.12
C VAL A 42 1.61 -9.32 0.99
N VAL A 43 1.49 -8.03 1.33
CA VAL A 43 2.50 -7.29 2.10
C VAL A 43 1.92 -6.89 3.45
N TYR A 44 2.58 -7.30 4.52
CA TYR A 44 2.19 -6.97 5.89
C TYR A 44 2.95 -5.75 6.39
N HIS A 45 2.28 -4.92 7.19
CA HIS A 45 2.87 -3.73 7.81
C HIS A 45 3.52 -2.76 6.80
N LEU A 46 2.96 -2.66 5.58
CA LEU A 46 3.45 -1.74 4.57
C LEU A 46 3.03 -0.32 4.94
N THR A 47 3.99 0.50 5.36
CA THR A 47 3.76 1.91 5.72
C THR A 47 3.40 2.75 4.49
N ASP A 48 4.12 2.56 3.38
CA ASP A 48 3.94 3.34 2.16
C ASP A 48 3.76 2.44 0.92
N PRO A 49 2.62 2.51 0.24
CA PRO A 49 2.36 1.74 -0.97
C PRO A 49 2.85 2.42 -2.26
N ALA A 50 3.34 3.68 -2.20
CA ALA A 50 3.78 4.42 -3.39
C ALA A 50 4.76 3.66 -4.30
N PRO A 51 5.79 2.94 -3.79
CA PRO A 51 6.72 2.20 -4.64
C PRO A 51 6.05 1.10 -5.45
N TYR A 52 4.99 0.48 -4.93
CA TYR A 52 4.23 -0.55 -5.65
C TYR A 52 3.43 0.07 -6.79
N PHE A 53 2.79 1.23 -6.56
CA PHE A 53 2.09 1.95 -7.62
C PHE A 53 3.04 2.45 -8.72
N GLU A 54 4.24 2.91 -8.39
CA GLU A 54 5.26 3.33 -9.38
C GLU A 54 5.75 2.17 -10.26
N LEU A 55 5.74 0.95 -9.71
CA LEU A 55 6.07 -0.28 -10.43
C LEU A 55 4.89 -0.81 -11.27
N GLY A 56 3.73 -0.17 -11.22
CA GLY A 56 2.52 -0.59 -11.94
C GLY A 56 1.74 -1.70 -11.22
N TYR A 57 1.91 -1.84 -9.91
CA TYR A 57 1.01 -2.67 -9.10
C TYR A 57 -0.21 -1.87 -8.68
N GLU A 58 -1.34 -2.54 -8.65
CA GLU A 58 -2.62 -2.03 -8.19
C GLU A 58 -2.96 -2.67 -6.84
N GLU A 59 -3.40 -1.86 -5.87
CA GLU A 59 -3.84 -2.36 -4.56
C GLU A 59 -5.24 -2.99 -4.71
N VAL A 60 -5.38 -4.22 -4.24
CA VAL A 60 -6.62 -4.99 -4.24
C VAL A 60 -7.08 -5.15 -2.80
N ASP A 61 -8.38 -5.05 -2.58
CA ASP A 61 -8.95 -5.33 -1.26
C ASP A 61 -8.89 -6.84 -0.96
N GLU A 62 -8.65 -7.21 0.29
CA GLU A 62 -8.64 -8.61 0.74
C GLU A 62 -9.90 -9.35 0.27
N ALA A 63 -11.08 -8.73 0.43
CA ALA A 63 -12.35 -9.34 0.06
C ALA A 63 -12.47 -9.54 -1.44
N ALA A 64 -11.93 -8.62 -2.24
CA ALA A 64 -11.90 -8.74 -3.70
C ALA A 64 -10.94 -9.84 -4.15
N TYR A 65 -9.77 -9.96 -3.50
CA TYR A 65 -8.84 -11.07 -3.74
C TYR A 65 -9.48 -12.42 -3.40
N LEU A 66 -10.05 -12.56 -2.21
CA LEU A 66 -10.72 -13.79 -1.78
C LEU A 66 -11.90 -14.17 -2.67
N ALA A 67 -12.65 -13.19 -3.20
CA ALA A 67 -13.73 -13.43 -4.16
C ALA A 67 -13.24 -13.84 -5.56
N SER A 68 -12.00 -13.47 -5.91
CA SER A 68 -11.35 -13.87 -7.18
C SER A 68 -10.77 -15.28 -7.12
N LEU A 69 -10.50 -15.78 -5.91
CA LEU A 69 -9.98 -17.15 -5.75
C LEU A 69 -11.05 -18.17 -6.17
N PRO A 70 -10.67 -19.22 -6.91
CA PRO A 70 -11.56 -20.33 -7.16
C PRO A 70 -11.97 -20.92 -5.80
N ASP A 71 -13.27 -21.12 -5.63
CA ASP A 71 -13.81 -21.69 -4.40
C ASP A 71 -13.12 -23.05 -4.14
N PRO A 72 -12.32 -23.21 -3.07
CA PRO A 72 -11.59 -24.44 -2.83
C PRO A 72 -12.55 -25.60 -2.46
N SER A 73 -13.80 -25.28 -2.11
CA SER A 73 -14.86 -26.27 -1.88
C SER A 73 -15.60 -26.65 -3.16
N ALA A 74 -15.47 -25.87 -4.24
CA ALA A 74 -15.82 -26.30 -5.59
C ALA A 74 -14.75 -27.28 -6.09
N SER A 75 -14.68 -28.46 -5.48
CA SER A 75 -14.02 -29.58 -6.11
C SER A 75 -14.66 -29.75 -7.50
N PRO A 76 -13.90 -29.78 -8.59
CA PRO A 76 -14.36 -30.39 -9.82
C PRO A 76 -14.39 -31.90 -9.56
N LEU A 77 -15.26 -32.35 -8.66
CA LEU A 77 -15.65 -33.75 -8.65
C LEU A 77 -16.32 -33.91 -10.01
N PRO A 78 -15.75 -34.69 -10.95
CA PRO A 78 -16.56 -35.14 -12.06
C PRO A 78 -17.76 -35.82 -11.40
N THR A 79 -18.96 -35.26 -11.58
CA THR A 79 -20.17 -36.02 -11.33
C THR A 79 -20.00 -37.26 -12.19
N ALA A 80 -19.73 -38.40 -11.57
CA ALA A 80 -19.63 -39.65 -12.30
C ALA A 80 -20.93 -39.78 -13.10
N PRO A 81 -20.90 -40.10 -14.40
CA PRO A 81 -22.13 -40.35 -15.13
C PRO A 81 -22.87 -41.47 -14.40
N ASP A 82 -24.10 -41.18 -14.01
CA ASP A 82 -25.06 -42.13 -13.45
C ASP A 82 -25.11 -43.32 -14.43
N GLY A 83 -24.50 -44.43 -14.02
CA GLY A 83 -24.35 -45.62 -14.84
C GLY A 83 -25.45 -46.62 -14.52
N ASP A 84 -26.44 -46.65 -15.43
CA ASP A 84 -27.36 -47.73 -15.83
C ASP A 84 -27.74 -48.81 -14.79
#